data_AF-B8D158-F1
#
_entry.id   AF-B8D158-F1
#
_cell.length_a   1.000
_cell.length_b   1.000
_cell.length_c   1.000
_cell.angle_alpha   90.00
_cell.angle_beta   90.00
_cell.angle_gamma   90.00
#
_symmetry.space_group_name_H-M   'P 1'
#
loop_
_entity.id
_entity.type
_entity.pdbx_description
1 polymer ?
#
loop_
_entity_poly.entity_id
_entity_poly.type
_entity_poly.pdbx_seq_one_letter_code
_entity_poly.pdbx_strand_id
1 'polypeptide(L)'
;MNHGSRPPCQGILYTVKPGDTLSKIARRYNLTVRDIVSANPQISDPDKITVGQVICIPKVASQLRECAIVLALSREATVALPEIAGGVVLVQRAGEGKYALTFAATGLPNPGSLGEFDTYLGSININGQEYSAVLRVSAPFEQEPTWAGTRVININPFNYPDSTVTIFPFNLETSIRSGPILGGTIAECKR
;
A
#
# COMPACT_ATOMS: atom_id res chain seq x y z
N MET A 1 -46.72 -0.69 -17.10
CA MET A 1 -46.04 -1.09 -15.84
C MET A 1 -44.58 -0.67 -15.98
N ASN A 2 -44.12 0.32 -15.20
CA ASN A 2 -42.74 0.79 -15.28
C ASN A 2 -41.80 -0.25 -14.67
N HIS A 3 -41.05 -0.96 -15.51
CA HIS A 3 -39.88 -1.71 -15.05
C HIS A 3 -38.78 -0.70 -14.71
N GLY A 4 -38.78 -0.24 -13.46
CA GLY A 4 -37.72 0.61 -12.91
C GLY A 4 -36.37 -0.05 -13.20
N SER A 5 -35.59 0.60 -14.06
CA SER A 5 -34.30 0.13 -14.52
C SER A 5 -33.40 -0.11 -13.31
N ARG A 6 -32.94 -1.36 -13.13
CA ARG A 6 -31.92 -1.68 -12.14
C ARG A 6 -30.70 -0.78 -12.41
N PRO A 7 -30.16 -0.06 -11.42
CA PRO A 7 -28.99 0.76 -11.64
C PRO A 7 -27.85 -0.11 -12.16
N PRO A 8 -27.07 0.36 -13.15
CA PRO A 8 -25.87 -0.35 -13.59
C PRO A 8 -24.97 -0.54 -12.37
N CYS A 9 -24.74 -1.79 -11.99
CA CYS A 9 -23.98 -2.13 -10.80
C CYS A 9 -22.75 -2.94 -11.19
N GLN A 10 -21.57 -2.35 -11.01
CA GLN A 10 -20.30 -3.07 -11.09
C GLN A 10 -20.05 -3.78 -9.75
N GLY A 11 -20.92 -4.73 -9.41
CA GLY A 11 -20.97 -5.31 -8.07
C GLY A 11 -22.14 -6.26 -7.84
N ILE A 12 -22.59 -6.32 -6.60
CA ILE A 12 -23.73 -7.13 -6.16
C ILE A 12 -24.91 -6.19 -5.89
N LEU A 13 -26.07 -6.48 -6.45
CA LEU A 13 -27.30 -5.80 -6.06
C LEU A 13 -27.75 -6.36 -4.70
N TYR A 14 -27.96 -5.46 -3.74
CA TYR A 14 -28.40 -5.79 -2.38
C TYR A 14 -29.74 -5.13 -2.09
N THR A 15 -30.70 -5.93 -1.60
CA THR A 15 -31.98 -5.43 -1.12
C THR A 15 -31.88 -5.16 0.37
N VAL A 16 -32.08 -3.91 0.77
CA VAL A 16 -32.02 -3.44 2.16
C VAL A 16 -33.06 -4.18 3.01
N LYS A 17 -32.63 -4.71 4.15
CA LYS A 17 -33.45 -5.49 5.10
C LYS A 17 -33.78 -4.68 6.36
N PRO A 18 -34.81 -5.07 7.13
CA PRO A 18 -35.10 -4.44 8.41
C PRO A 18 -33.87 -4.41 9.33
N GLY A 19 -33.55 -3.23 9.87
CA GLY A 19 -32.42 -3.02 10.78
C GLY A 19 -31.05 -2.80 10.10
N ASP A 20 -30.99 -2.82 8.78
CA ASP A 20 -29.81 -2.41 8.03
C ASP A 20 -29.56 -0.89 8.14
N THR A 21 -28.29 -0.52 8.14
CA THR A 21 -27.81 0.84 7.90
C THR A 21 -26.67 0.77 6.90
N LEU A 22 -26.37 1.85 6.18
CA LEU A 22 -25.22 1.86 5.26
C LEU A 22 -23.93 1.48 5.98
N SER A 23 -23.72 1.93 7.22
CA SER A 23 -22.53 1.57 8.02
C SER A 23 -22.47 0.07 8.35
N LYS A 24 -23.59 -0.58 8.65
CA LYS A 24 -23.63 -2.04 8.89
C LYS A 24 -23.38 -2.83 7.61
N ILE A 25 -23.99 -2.40 6.51
CA ILE A 25 -23.80 -3.01 5.19
C ILE A 25 -22.33 -2.84 4.75
N ALA A 26 -21.79 -1.63 4.84
CA ALA A 26 -20.39 -1.33 4.54
C ALA A 26 -19.43 -2.24 5.31
N ARG A 27 -19.62 -2.36 6.63
CA ARG A 27 -18.83 -3.31 7.45
C ARG A 27 -18.97 -4.76 7.00
N ARG A 28 -20.19 -5.23 6.71
CA ARG A 28 -20.43 -6.61 6.23
C ARG A 28 -19.66 -6.91 4.93
N TYR A 29 -19.54 -5.92 4.05
CA TYR A 29 -18.87 -6.06 2.76
C TYR A 29 -17.44 -5.50 2.74
N ASN A 30 -16.87 -5.13 3.90
CA ASN A 30 -15.55 -4.52 4.03
C ASN A 30 -15.34 -3.26 3.16
N LEU A 31 -16.40 -2.46 3.04
CA LEU A 31 -16.42 -1.18 2.33
C LEU A 31 -16.54 -0.02 3.32
N THR A 32 -16.32 1.20 2.84
CA THR A 32 -16.75 2.41 3.55
C THR A 32 -18.17 2.81 3.11
N VAL A 33 -18.86 3.61 3.92
CA VAL A 33 -20.15 4.22 3.52
C VAL A 33 -20.00 5.05 2.24
N ARG A 34 -18.86 5.75 2.12
CA ARG A 34 -18.53 6.55 0.93
C ARG A 34 -18.46 5.70 -0.33
N ASP A 35 -17.83 4.53 -0.29
CA ASP A 35 -17.73 3.62 -1.44
C ASP A 35 -19.13 3.19 -1.92
N ILE A 36 -20.02 2.88 -0.99
CA ILE A 36 -21.40 2.51 -1.30
C ILE A 36 -22.15 3.72 -1.87
N VAL A 37 -22.08 4.90 -1.26
CA VAL A 37 -22.79 6.11 -1.74
C VAL A 37 -22.31 6.51 -3.14
N SER A 38 -21.01 6.47 -3.41
CA SER A 38 -20.45 6.77 -4.73
C SER A 38 -20.93 5.81 -5.82
N ALA A 39 -21.22 4.55 -5.49
CA ALA A 39 -21.80 3.58 -6.42
C ALA A 39 -23.33 3.70 -6.55
N ASN A 40 -23.97 4.55 -5.74
CA ASN A 40 -25.42 4.71 -5.67
C ASN A 40 -25.80 6.21 -5.72
N PRO A 41 -25.63 6.88 -6.87
CA PRO A 41 -25.94 8.31 -7.00
C PRO A 41 -27.42 8.65 -6.71
N GLN A 42 -28.31 7.65 -6.69
CA GLN A 42 -29.70 7.80 -6.29
C GLN A 42 -29.91 8.00 -4.78
N ILE A 43 -28.89 7.76 -3.94
CA ILE A 43 -28.95 7.99 -2.49
C ILE A 43 -28.53 9.43 -2.21
N SER A 44 -29.49 10.30 -1.91
CA SER A 44 -29.23 11.70 -1.56
C SER A 44 -28.84 11.91 -0.09
N ASP A 45 -29.31 11.03 0.79
CA ASP A 45 -29.05 11.06 2.22
C ASP A 45 -28.56 9.67 2.69
N PRO A 46 -27.27 9.51 3.01
CA PRO A 46 -26.68 8.24 3.44
C PRO A 46 -27.33 7.62 4.70
N ASP A 47 -27.97 8.44 5.54
CA ASP A 47 -28.63 7.97 6.76
C ASP A 47 -30.06 7.47 6.51
N LYS A 48 -30.60 7.66 5.31
CA LYS A 48 -31.98 7.33 4.94
C LYS A 48 -32.06 6.30 3.81
N ILE A 49 -31.68 5.06 4.11
CA ILE A 49 -32.02 3.91 3.27
C ILE A 49 -33.34 3.28 3.72
N THR A 50 -34.16 2.83 2.76
CA THR A 50 -35.46 2.21 3.04
C THR A 50 -35.43 0.69 2.88
N VAL A 51 -36.17 -0.02 3.72
CA VAL A 51 -36.33 -1.48 3.59
C VAL A 51 -36.95 -1.80 2.22
N GLY A 52 -36.39 -2.78 1.52
CA GLY A 52 -36.79 -3.14 0.15
C GLY A 52 -36.08 -2.34 -0.95
N GLN A 53 -35.38 -1.27 -0.61
CA GLN A 53 -34.55 -0.51 -1.56
C GLN A 53 -33.44 -1.41 -2.11
N VAL A 54 -33.26 -1.40 -3.43
CA VAL A 54 -32.14 -2.09 -4.08
C VAL A 54 -30.99 -1.11 -4.24
N ILE A 55 -29.83 -1.44 -3.68
CA ILE A 55 -28.59 -0.67 -3.81
C ILE A 55 -27.50 -1.52 -4.46
N CYS A 56 -26.60 -0.88 -5.19
CA CYS A 56 -25.38 -1.50 -5.66
C CYS A 56 -24.36 -1.58 -4.52
N ILE A 57 -23.97 -2.78 -4.15
CA ILE A 57 -22.77 -3.00 -3.36
C ILE A 57 -21.64 -3.18 -4.36
N PRO A 58 -20.80 -2.16 -4.61
CA PRO A 58 -19.78 -2.28 -5.63
C PRO A 58 -18.88 -3.46 -5.27
N LYS A 59 -18.64 -4.33 -6.24
CA LYS A 59 -17.39 -5.08 -6.21
C LYS A 59 -16.37 -4.00 -6.51
N VAL A 60 -15.78 -3.43 -5.47
CA VAL A 60 -14.39 -3.03 -5.62
C VAL A 60 -13.72 -4.34 -6.03
N ALA A 61 -13.40 -4.48 -7.32
CA ALA A 61 -12.49 -5.52 -7.78
C ALA A 61 -11.36 -5.50 -6.76
N SER A 62 -11.31 -6.54 -5.94
CA SER A 62 -10.54 -6.62 -4.71
C SER A 62 -9.44 -5.56 -4.66
N GLN A 63 -9.75 -4.40 -4.07
CA GLN A 63 -8.72 -3.46 -3.64
C GLN A 63 -8.04 -3.96 -2.35
N LEU A 64 -8.02 -5.28 -2.15
CA LEU A 64 -6.78 -5.96 -1.83
C LEU A 64 -5.82 -5.76 -3.00
N ARG A 65 -5.35 -4.52 -3.20
CA ARG A 65 -4.09 -4.32 -3.88
C ARG A 65 -3.04 -4.65 -2.83
N GLU A 66 -2.96 -5.94 -2.52
CA GLU A 66 -1.66 -6.45 -2.14
C GLU A 66 -0.85 -6.43 -3.41
N CYS A 67 0.29 -5.76 -3.35
CA CYS A 67 1.19 -5.72 -4.48
C CYS A 67 2.61 -5.99 -3.98
N ALA A 68 3.41 -6.58 -4.86
CA ALA A 68 4.85 -6.62 -4.71
C ALA A 68 5.46 -5.69 -5.76
N ILE A 69 6.33 -4.80 -5.31
CA ILE A 69 7.20 -4.00 -6.17
C ILE A 69 8.58 -4.60 -6.04
N VAL A 70 9.11 -5.16 -7.14
CA VAL A 70 10.51 -5.60 -7.19
C VAL A 70 11.36 -4.37 -7.41
N LEU A 71 12.25 -4.07 -6.47
CA LEU A 71 13.15 -2.93 -6.56
C LEU A 71 14.34 -3.30 -7.43
N ALA A 72 14.65 -2.44 -8.39
CA ALA A 72 15.84 -2.54 -9.22
C ALA A 72 16.96 -1.68 -8.66
N LEU A 73 18.19 -1.86 -9.19
CA LEU A 73 19.30 -0.97 -8.92
C LEU A 73 18.92 0.48 -9.28
N SER A 74 19.13 1.37 -8.32
CA SER A 74 18.89 2.79 -8.52
C SER A 74 19.94 3.38 -9.47
N ARG A 75 19.51 4.35 -10.30
CA ARG A 75 20.42 5.12 -11.16
C ARG A 75 21.34 6.06 -10.38
N GLU A 76 20.98 6.34 -9.13
CA GLU A 76 21.76 7.18 -8.21
C GLU A 76 22.71 6.34 -7.34
N ALA A 77 22.71 5.02 -7.49
CA ALA A 77 23.62 4.15 -6.77
C ALA A 77 25.07 4.47 -7.17
N THR A 78 25.86 4.95 -6.22
CA THR A 78 27.28 5.26 -6.42
C THR A 78 28.19 4.08 -6.11
N VAL A 79 27.63 2.95 -5.66
CA VAL A 79 28.37 1.76 -5.26
C VAL A 79 27.91 0.55 -6.07
N ALA A 80 28.87 -0.27 -6.49
CA ALA A 80 28.59 -1.56 -7.11
C ALA A 80 28.02 -2.53 -6.05
N LEU A 81 26.80 -3.00 -6.28
CA LEU A 81 26.18 -4.00 -5.41
C LEU A 81 26.46 -5.42 -5.92
N PRO A 82 26.48 -6.44 -5.04
CA PRO A 82 26.52 -7.84 -5.44
C PRO A 82 25.39 -8.18 -6.44
N GLU A 83 25.61 -9.15 -7.32
CA GLU A 83 24.59 -9.56 -8.32
C GLU A 83 23.30 -10.08 -7.67
N ILE A 84 23.42 -10.64 -6.47
CA ILE A 84 22.29 -11.13 -5.66
C ILE A 84 21.54 -10.01 -4.94
N ALA A 85 22.03 -8.76 -5.02
CA ALA A 85 21.41 -7.63 -4.36
C ALA A 85 20.05 -7.31 -4.99
N GLY A 86 19.02 -7.31 -4.17
CA GLY A 86 17.67 -7.05 -4.63
C GLY A 86 16.75 -6.69 -3.47
N GLY A 87 15.62 -6.07 -3.81
CA GLY A 87 14.62 -5.69 -2.83
C GLY A 87 13.21 -5.93 -3.31
N VAL A 88 12.30 -6.06 -2.36
CA VAL A 88 10.86 -6.09 -2.60
C VAL A 88 10.17 -5.17 -1.61
N VAL A 89 9.12 -4.50 -2.07
CA VAL A 89 8.17 -3.83 -1.19
C VAL A 89 6.81 -4.47 -1.34
N LEU A 90 6.34 -5.06 -0.25
CA LEU A 90 4.98 -5.55 -0.14
C LEU A 90 4.10 -4.41 0.36
N VAL A 91 3.14 -4.01 -0.46
CA VAL A 91 2.12 -3.02 -0.08
C VAL A 91 0.85 -3.77 0.23
N GLN A 92 0.39 -3.74 1.48
CA GLN A 92 -0.78 -4.49 1.94
C GLN A 92 -1.75 -3.57 2.66
N ARG A 93 -3.05 -3.86 2.59
CA ARG A 93 -4.05 -3.12 3.37
C ARG A 93 -3.97 -3.53 4.84
N ALA A 94 -3.88 -2.56 5.73
CA ALA A 94 -3.69 -2.77 7.18
C ALA A 94 -4.86 -2.22 8.02
N GLY A 95 -6.08 -2.25 7.46
CA GLY A 95 -7.31 -1.72 8.08
C GLY A 95 -7.93 -0.55 7.31
N GLU A 96 -8.87 0.13 7.95
CA GLU A 96 -9.61 1.24 7.34
C GLU A 96 -8.68 2.42 7.00
N GLY A 97 -8.49 2.70 5.70
CA GLY A 97 -7.62 3.77 5.21
C GLY A 97 -6.12 3.56 5.43
N LYS A 98 -5.70 2.41 5.97
CA LYS A 98 -4.31 2.12 6.32
C LYS A 98 -3.67 1.14 5.36
N TYR A 99 -2.39 1.37 5.06
CA TYR A 99 -1.56 0.50 4.23
C TYR A 99 -0.23 0.25 4.92
N ALA A 100 0.17 -1.02 5.01
CA ALA A 100 1.49 -1.44 5.44
C ALA A 100 2.40 -1.56 4.22
N LEU A 101 3.59 -0.96 4.31
CA LEU A 101 4.68 -1.12 3.35
C LEU A 101 5.78 -1.89 4.05
N THR A 102 5.96 -3.15 3.69
CA THR A 102 7.03 -3.99 4.19
C THR A 102 8.14 -4.02 3.17
N PHE A 103 9.25 -3.39 3.52
CA PHE A 103 10.47 -3.38 2.74
C PHE A 103 11.31 -4.59 3.16
N ALA A 104 11.82 -5.32 2.18
CA ALA A 104 12.81 -6.37 2.40
C ALA A 104 13.89 -6.28 1.32
N ALA A 105 15.16 -6.43 1.71
CA ALA A 105 16.28 -6.48 0.79
C ALA A 105 17.30 -7.53 1.20
N THR A 106 17.89 -8.19 0.22
CA THR A 106 18.93 -9.22 0.40
C THR A 106 20.14 -8.88 -0.47
N GLY A 107 21.28 -9.50 -0.18
CA GLY A 107 22.53 -9.26 -0.91
C GLY A 107 23.10 -7.84 -0.75
N LEU A 108 22.56 -7.06 0.18
CA LEU A 108 23.10 -5.73 0.51
C LEU A 108 24.29 -5.88 1.46
N PRO A 109 25.40 -5.14 1.24
CA PRO A 109 26.54 -5.19 2.14
C PRO A 109 26.19 -4.61 3.51
N ASN A 110 27.09 -4.74 4.48
CA ASN A 110 26.96 -4.04 5.74
C ASN A 110 26.95 -2.51 5.49
N PRO A 111 25.97 -1.74 6.01
CA PRO A 111 25.92 -0.28 5.83
C PRO A 111 27.25 0.44 6.13
N GLY A 112 27.98 0.00 7.15
CA GLY A 112 29.26 0.61 7.54
C GLY A 112 30.38 0.43 6.51
N SER A 113 30.26 -0.54 5.57
CA SER A 113 31.19 -0.64 4.45
C SER A 113 30.90 0.36 3.33
N LEU A 114 29.79 1.10 3.42
CA LEU A 114 29.35 2.09 2.43
C LEU A 114 29.63 3.54 2.87
N GLY A 115 30.31 3.73 4.00
CA GLY A 115 30.60 5.05 4.58
C GLY A 115 30.19 5.10 6.05
N GLU A 116 29.72 6.26 6.51
CA GLU A 116 29.32 6.49 7.90
C GLU A 116 27.93 5.90 8.23
N PHE A 117 27.43 4.89 7.51
CA PHE A 117 26.06 4.38 7.68
C PHE A 117 25.99 3.22 8.67
N ASP A 118 24.89 3.11 9.40
CA ASP A 118 24.63 2.06 10.40
C ASP A 118 23.41 1.20 10.07
N THR A 119 22.57 1.64 9.12
CA THR A 119 21.33 0.96 8.73
C THR A 119 20.94 1.25 7.29
N TYR A 120 19.84 0.64 6.85
CA TYR A 120 19.13 1.03 5.64
C TYR A 120 17.78 1.63 6.02
N LEU A 121 17.32 2.63 5.27
CA LEU A 121 15.95 3.13 5.32
C LEU A 121 15.21 2.71 4.05
N GLY A 122 14.06 2.05 4.23
CA GLY A 122 13.06 1.90 3.19
C GLY A 122 12.12 3.09 3.22
N SER A 123 11.86 3.70 2.07
CA SER A 123 11.09 4.94 1.98
C SER A 123 10.11 4.93 0.81
N ILE A 124 8.96 5.57 1.01
CA ILE A 124 8.04 5.95 -0.06
C ILE A 124 7.83 7.46 -0.06
N ASN A 125 7.92 8.09 -1.24
CA ASN A 125 7.58 9.50 -1.42
C ASN A 125 6.20 9.62 -2.09
N ILE A 126 5.25 10.26 -1.40
CA ILE A 126 3.91 10.54 -1.91
C ILE A 126 3.68 12.04 -1.87
N ASN A 127 3.58 12.68 -3.04
CA ASN A 127 3.40 14.12 -3.20
C ASN A 127 4.43 14.97 -2.41
N GLY A 128 5.69 14.55 -2.40
CA GLY A 128 6.75 15.25 -1.67
C GLY A 128 6.82 14.92 -0.18
N GLN A 129 5.84 14.19 0.38
CA GLN A 129 5.90 13.69 1.74
C GLN A 129 6.56 12.31 1.78
N GLU A 130 7.58 12.18 2.64
CA GLU A 130 8.31 10.94 2.83
C GLU A 130 7.76 10.11 3.99
N TYR A 131 7.62 8.80 3.78
CA TYR A 131 7.26 7.84 4.83
C TYR A 131 8.29 6.71 4.85
N SER A 132 9.01 6.57 5.96
CA SER A 132 10.15 5.65 6.03
C SER A 132 10.05 4.61 7.15
N ALA A 133 10.75 3.49 6.96
CA ALA A 133 10.99 2.45 7.94
C ALA A 133 12.49 2.16 8.05
N VAL A 134 12.98 2.05 9.29
CA VAL A 134 14.33 1.52 9.59
C VAL A 134 14.33 0.03 9.31
N LEU A 135 15.27 -0.41 8.47
CA LEU A 135 15.44 -1.82 8.13
C LEU A 135 16.43 -2.45 9.10
N ARG A 136 16.00 -3.50 9.77
CA ARG A 136 16.84 -4.26 10.68
C ARG A 136 17.25 -5.57 10.03
N VAL A 137 18.42 -6.06 10.41
CA VAL A 137 18.88 -7.37 9.97
C VAL A 137 17.94 -8.45 10.52
N SER A 138 17.56 -9.37 9.66
CA SER A 138 16.69 -10.50 9.90
C SER A 138 17.29 -11.71 9.17
N ALA A 139 18.30 -12.33 9.77
CA ALA A 139 18.87 -13.57 9.25
C ALA A 139 19.32 -14.47 10.41
N PRO A 140 19.06 -15.78 10.36
CA PRO A 140 19.75 -16.75 11.21
C PRO A 140 21.26 -16.71 10.95
N PHE A 141 22.06 -17.14 11.93
CA PHE A 141 23.52 -17.27 11.82
C PHE A 141 23.90 -18.05 10.54
N GLU A 142 24.92 -17.59 9.80
CA GLU A 142 25.44 -18.16 8.53
C GLU A 142 24.63 -17.95 7.23
N GLN A 143 23.54 -17.17 7.25
CA GLN A 143 22.84 -16.76 6.02
C GLN A 143 23.16 -15.32 5.62
N GLU A 144 23.09 -15.03 4.32
CA GLU A 144 23.16 -13.66 3.79
C GLU A 144 22.11 -12.78 4.50
N PRO A 145 22.50 -11.61 5.02
CA PRO A 145 21.61 -10.78 5.82
C PRO A 145 20.42 -10.31 4.98
N THR A 146 19.20 -10.55 5.48
CA THR A 146 18.00 -9.89 4.94
C THR A 146 17.68 -8.68 5.81
N TRP A 147 17.56 -7.52 5.18
CA TRP A 147 17.19 -6.27 5.83
C TRP A 147 15.69 -6.05 5.67
N ALA A 148 14.95 -5.90 6.76
CA ALA A 148 13.50 -5.73 6.68
C ALA A 148 12.96 -4.71 7.68
N GLY A 149 11.86 -4.07 7.30
CA GLY A 149 11.16 -3.09 8.12
C GLY A 149 9.80 -2.74 7.52
N THR A 150 8.87 -2.30 8.37
CA THR A 150 7.49 -2.02 7.96
C THR A 150 7.09 -0.61 8.37
N ARG A 151 6.47 0.13 7.44
CA ARG A 151 5.83 1.42 7.69
C ARG A 151 4.33 1.31 7.44
N VAL A 152 3.51 1.75 8.39
CA VAL A 152 2.07 1.92 8.16
C VAL A 152 1.79 3.38 7.81
N ILE A 153 1.04 3.60 6.73
CA ILE A 153 0.60 4.92 6.28
C ILE A 153 -0.93 4.99 6.21
N ASN A 154 -1.48 6.18 6.41
CA ASN A 154 -2.92 6.45 6.39
C ASN A 154 -3.35 7.13 5.08
N ILE A 155 -2.72 6.75 3.97
CA ILE A 155 -2.97 7.28 2.63
C ILE A 155 -2.93 6.11 1.66
N ASN A 156 -3.83 6.10 0.68
CA ASN A 156 -3.87 5.06 -0.35
C ASN A 156 -2.74 5.31 -1.37
N PRO A 157 -1.65 4.53 -1.36
CA PRO A 157 -0.53 4.76 -2.27
C PRO A 157 -0.93 4.53 -3.73
N PHE A 158 -1.95 3.70 -3.99
CA PHE A 158 -2.42 3.38 -5.34
C PHE A 158 -3.10 4.54 -6.06
N ASN A 159 -3.43 5.63 -5.35
CA ASN A 159 -3.90 6.87 -5.95
C ASN A 159 -2.74 7.73 -6.50
N TYR A 160 -1.49 7.34 -6.24
CA TYR A 160 -0.28 8.05 -6.61
C TYR A 160 0.69 7.08 -7.29
N PRO A 161 0.40 6.66 -8.53
CA PRO A 161 1.19 5.63 -9.21
C PRO A 161 2.65 6.02 -9.42
N ASP A 162 2.94 7.33 -9.55
CA ASP A 162 4.29 7.85 -9.76
C ASP A 162 5.09 7.99 -8.46
N SER A 163 4.50 7.63 -7.31
CA SER A 163 5.21 7.61 -6.02
C SER A 163 6.41 6.68 -6.09
N THR A 164 7.57 7.21 -5.71
CA THR A 164 8.82 6.47 -5.69
C THR A 164 8.95 5.68 -4.41
N VAL A 165 9.50 4.47 -4.53
CA VAL A 165 9.79 3.58 -3.41
C VAL A 165 11.28 3.25 -3.48
N THR A 166 12.02 3.48 -2.40
CA THR A 166 13.48 3.38 -2.41
C THR A 166 14.04 2.74 -1.15
N ILE A 167 15.25 2.20 -1.26
CA ILE A 167 16.09 1.80 -0.12
C ILE A 167 17.44 2.51 -0.24
N PHE A 168 17.91 3.11 0.85
CA PHE A 168 19.20 3.81 0.92
C PHE A 168 19.93 3.55 2.26
N PRO A 169 21.27 3.51 2.26
CA PRO A 169 22.08 3.65 3.45
C PRO A 169 21.74 4.90 4.28
N PHE A 170 21.70 4.74 5.59
CA PHE A 170 21.35 5.78 6.55
C PHE A 170 22.18 5.65 7.82
N ASN A 171 22.44 6.79 8.48
CA ASN A 171 23.01 6.84 9.82
C ASN A 171 21.94 7.37 10.80
N LEU A 172 21.56 6.56 11.79
CA LEU A 172 20.52 6.90 12.75
C LEU A 172 20.92 8.02 13.72
N GLU A 173 22.21 8.15 14.03
CA GLU A 173 22.73 9.14 14.97
C GLU A 173 22.84 10.54 14.33
N THR A 174 23.40 10.60 13.12
CA THR A 174 23.67 11.87 12.41
C THR A 174 22.56 12.28 11.47
N SER A 175 21.60 11.37 11.18
CA SER A 175 20.55 11.55 10.18
C SER A 175 21.06 11.79 8.74
N ILE A 176 22.31 11.43 8.47
CA ILE A 176 22.90 11.48 7.13
C ILE A 176 22.34 10.32 6.29
N ARG A 177 22.00 10.60 5.04
CA ARG A 177 21.55 9.61 4.06
C ARG A 177 22.35 9.68 2.77
N SER A 178 22.56 8.55 2.13
CA SER A 178 23.05 8.51 0.75
C SER A 178 21.91 8.73 -0.26
N GLY A 179 22.25 8.69 -1.55
CA GLY A 179 21.27 8.42 -2.60
C GLY A 179 20.70 6.99 -2.49
N PRO A 180 19.53 6.73 -3.13
CA PRO A 180 18.94 5.40 -3.19
C PRO A 180 19.85 4.42 -3.91
N ILE A 181 19.95 3.20 -3.37
CA ILE A 181 20.69 2.08 -3.98
C ILE A 181 19.74 1.08 -4.65
N LEU A 182 18.52 0.98 -4.15
CA LEU A 182 17.42 0.25 -4.78
C LEU A 182 16.21 1.18 -4.94
N GLY A 183 15.48 1.03 -6.04
CA GLY A 183 14.35 1.90 -6.36
C GLY A 183 13.31 1.23 -7.26
N GLY A 184 12.10 1.78 -7.20
CA GLY A 184 10.95 1.43 -8.04
C GLY A 184 9.82 2.44 -7.85
N THR A 185 8.65 2.15 -8.41
CA THR A 185 7.45 3.00 -8.29
C THR A 185 6.19 2.20 -7.96
N ILE A 186 5.16 2.86 -7.41
CA ILE A 186 3.86 2.22 -7.17
C ILE A 186 3.22 1.70 -8.47
N ALA A 187 3.51 2.30 -9.62
CA ALA A 187 3.05 1.84 -10.93
C ALA A 187 3.55 0.42 -11.29
N GLU A 188 4.70 0.01 -10.75
CA GLU A 188 5.31 -1.31 -10.99
C GLU A 188 4.71 -2.43 -10.13
N CYS A 189 3.72 -2.12 -9.30
CA CYS A 189 3.00 -3.08 -8.48
C CYS A 189 2.49 -4.28 -9.29
N LYS A 190 3.04 -5.47 -8.99
CA LYS A 190 2.54 -6.75 -9.49
C LYS A 190 1.59 -7.37 -8.47
N ARG A 191 0.48 -7.93 -8.95
CA ARG A 191 -0.59 -8.56 -8.15
C ARG A 191 -0.59 -10.06 -8.35
#